data_AF-A0A5J5AXY3-F1
#
_entry.id   AF-A0A5J5AXY3-F1
#
_cell.length_a   1.000
_cell.length_b   1.000
_cell.length_c   1.000
_cell.angle_alpha   90.00
_cell.angle_beta   90.00
_cell.angle_gamma   90.00
#
_symmetry.space_group_name_H-M   'P 1'
#
loop_
_entity.id
_entity.type
_entity.pdbx_description
1 polymer ?
#
loop_
_entity_poly.entity_id
_entity_poly.type
_entity_poly.pdbx_seq_one_letter_code
_entity_poly.pdbx_strand_id
1 'polypeptide(L)'
;MPEKRLRFKTTTDASEMQVIEAMQKIASHIKNPTKFSKASKLAVQLIQAGSVKPGTSDQFFAILEAAMSSTTSCNDPSVRADYHALFLAAQDAVECLNKKQRNQLTSWTIRAVVANDLFTDDSFVFSRTAGRIKEAISNLPVATKDDDIEEAAALKGEAEVADAGSQMKQDPSFVASSVENNKELDPFGLDSLIPSTLKKDEKSKGKEAAAKIRKGEEEETKRFLKSHREALIPCLEIAARRYKTPWCQTVIDILVKHAFDNISRFTSQQRVAIEKLWASIREQQNRRKHGKSVSGKLDVNAFEWLQQKYANEKISIRHSVGGGGERHAEQWLG
;
A
#
# COMPACT_ATOMS: atom_id res chain seq x y z
N MET A 1 2.11 31.01 25.69
CA MET A 1 0.69 30.68 25.97
C MET A 1 0.54 29.17 25.90
N PRO A 2 0.24 28.47 27.01
CA PRO A 2 0.05 27.02 26.95
C PRO A 2 -1.36 26.70 26.45
N GLU A 3 -1.45 25.97 25.34
CA GLU A 3 -2.71 25.48 24.78
C GLU A 3 -3.41 24.54 25.77
N LYS A 4 -4.63 24.91 26.16
CA LYS A 4 -5.52 24.07 26.94
C LYS A 4 -6.00 22.90 26.07
N ARG A 5 -5.36 21.74 26.19
CA ARG A 5 -5.91 20.48 25.70
C ARG A 5 -7.11 20.09 26.58
N LEU A 6 -8.32 20.12 26.01
CA LEU A 6 -9.49 19.48 26.61
C LEU A 6 -9.23 17.97 26.68
N ARG A 7 -8.89 17.46 27.86
CA ARG A 7 -8.95 16.03 28.15
C ARG A 7 -10.39 15.68 28.50
N PHE A 8 -11.10 15.05 27.57
CA PHE A 8 -12.34 14.37 27.91
C PHE A 8 -12.00 13.25 28.90
N LYS A 9 -12.60 13.29 30.09
CA LYS A 9 -12.60 12.18 31.04
C LYS A 9 -13.54 11.10 30.50
N THR A 10 -13.00 10.08 29.86
CA THR A 10 -13.70 8.80 29.65
C THR A 10 -12.91 7.70 30.33
N THR A 11 -12.91 7.73 31.67
CA THR A 11 -12.58 6.56 32.49
C THR A 11 -13.83 5.70 32.60
N THR A 12 -14.15 4.98 31.53
CA THR A 12 -14.78 3.66 31.67
C THR A 12 -13.65 2.68 31.44
N ASP A 13 -13.14 2.09 32.52
CA ASP A 13 -12.17 1.00 32.46
C ASP A 13 -12.93 -0.20 31.87
N ALA A 14 -13.02 -0.24 30.55
CA ALA A 14 -13.57 -1.38 29.83
C ALA A 14 -12.68 -2.57 30.13
N SER A 15 -13.26 -3.70 30.53
CA SER A 15 -12.46 -4.89 30.83
C SER A 15 -11.71 -5.31 29.56
N GLU A 16 -10.53 -5.91 29.73
CA GLU A 16 -9.73 -6.40 28.59
C GLU A 16 -10.54 -7.34 27.69
N MET A 17 -11.41 -8.15 28.29
CA MET A 17 -12.33 -9.03 27.56
C MET A 17 -13.33 -8.26 26.68
N GLN A 18 -13.89 -7.14 27.17
CA GLN A 18 -14.76 -6.28 26.37
C GLN A 18 -14.01 -5.63 25.20
N VAL A 19 -12.76 -5.23 25.40
CA VAL A 19 -11.89 -4.68 24.35
C VAL A 19 -11.61 -5.73 23.28
N ILE A 20 -11.28 -6.96 23.69
CA ILE A 20 -11.04 -8.10 22.79
C ILE A 20 -12.28 -8.42 21.96
N GLU A 21 -13.45 -8.53 22.59
CA GLU A 21 -14.72 -8.77 21.88
C GLU A 21 -15.05 -7.64 20.88
N ALA A 22 -14.80 -6.39 21.27
CA ALA A 22 -14.98 -5.25 20.38
C ALA A 22 -14.04 -5.32 19.17
N MET A 23 -12.77 -5.65 19.37
CA MET A 23 -11.78 -5.82 18.29
C MET A 23 -12.20 -6.93 17.31
N GLN A 24 -12.67 -8.08 17.81
CA GLN A 24 -13.16 -9.18 16.98
C GLN A 24 -14.39 -8.77 16.15
N LYS A 25 -15.34 -8.04 16.75
CA LYS A 25 -16.50 -7.51 16.03
C LYS A 25 -16.08 -6.53 14.93
N ILE A 26 -15.13 -5.63 15.22
CA ILE A 26 -14.58 -4.71 14.23
C ILE A 26 -13.92 -5.47 13.08
N ALA A 27 -13.08 -6.48 13.37
CA ALA A 27 -12.41 -7.30 12.36
C ALA A 27 -13.40 -8.01 11.42
N SER A 28 -14.56 -8.44 11.93
CA SER A 28 -15.61 -9.05 11.10
C SER A 28 -16.28 -8.06 10.15
N HIS A 29 -16.42 -6.79 10.56
CA HIS A 29 -17.13 -5.76 9.79
C HIS A 29 -16.24 -4.99 8.84
N ILE A 30 -14.93 -4.89 9.12
CA ILE A 30 -14.00 -4.12 8.30
C ILE A 30 -13.81 -4.72 6.90
N LYS A 31 -14.06 -6.02 6.71
CA LYS A 31 -14.01 -6.64 5.37
C LYS A 31 -15.09 -6.12 4.42
N ASN A 32 -16.22 -5.64 4.97
CA ASN A 32 -17.34 -5.17 4.17
C ASN A 32 -17.19 -3.68 3.82
N PRO A 33 -17.14 -3.31 2.53
CA PRO A 33 -16.92 -1.92 2.10
C PRO A 33 -17.94 -0.93 2.68
N THR A 34 -19.20 -1.35 2.79
CA THR A 34 -20.29 -0.50 3.33
C THR A 34 -20.14 -0.20 4.83
N LYS A 35 -19.46 -1.10 5.56
CA LYS A 35 -19.23 -0.98 7.02
C LYS A 35 -17.81 -0.51 7.34
N PHE A 36 -16.92 -0.50 6.36
CA PHE A 36 -15.50 -0.17 6.51
C PHE A 36 -15.28 1.19 7.19
N SER A 37 -15.96 2.24 6.72
CA SER A 37 -15.77 3.60 7.26
C SER A 37 -16.08 3.69 8.76
N LYS A 38 -17.14 3.01 9.22
CA LYS A 38 -17.49 3.00 10.65
C LYS A 38 -16.53 2.12 11.45
N ALA A 39 -16.20 0.93 10.94
CA ALA A 39 -15.31 -0.02 11.60
C ALA A 39 -13.88 0.54 11.77
N SER A 40 -13.33 1.16 10.73
CA SER A 40 -12.00 1.80 10.76
C SER A 40 -11.93 2.94 11.77
N LYS A 41 -12.94 3.81 11.85
CA LYS A 41 -13.00 4.88 12.86
C LYS A 41 -13.02 4.33 14.30
N LEU A 42 -13.77 3.25 14.54
CA LEU A 42 -13.76 2.59 15.85
C LEU A 42 -12.38 1.98 16.16
N ALA A 43 -11.71 1.37 15.17
CA ALA A 43 -10.34 0.87 15.35
C ALA A 43 -9.35 2.00 15.68
N VAL A 44 -9.45 3.15 14.99
CA VAL A 44 -8.64 4.34 15.31
C VAL A 44 -8.88 4.84 16.74
N GLN A 45 -10.14 4.84 17.20
CA GLN A 45 -10.46 5.22 18.57
C GLN A 45 -9.85 4.25 19.59
N LEU A 46 -9.81 2.95 19.32
CA LEU A 46 -9.14 1.98 20.19
C LEU A 46 -7.64 2.26 20.32
N ILE A 47 -6.98 2.66 19.23
CA ILE A 47 -5.57 3.06 19.26
C ILE A 47 -5.39 4.31 20.11
N GLN A 48 -6.18 5.36 19.85
CA GLN A 48 -6.11 6.64 20.56
C GLN A 48 -6.43 6.52 22.06
N ALA A 49 -7.27 5.56 22.44
CA ALA A 49 -7.59 5.26 23.83
C ALA A 49 -6.49 4.46 24.55
N GLY A 50 -5.43 4.03 23.85
CA GLY A 50 -4.38 3.19 24.43
C GLY A 50 -4.84 1.74 24.71
N SER A 51 -5.86 1.27 24.00
CA SER A 51 -6.42 -0.07 24.16
C SER A 51 -5.59 -1.16 23.46
N VAL A 52 -4.62 -0.77 22.62
CA VAL A 52 -3.65 -1.69 21.99
C VAL A 52 -2.46 -1.85 22.93
N LYS A 53 -2.37 -3.03 23.55
CA LYS A 53 -1.35 -3.42 24.53
C LYS A 53 -0.77 -4.78 24.11
N PRO A 54 0.33 -5.25 24.72
CA PRO A 54 0.88 -6.57 24.39
C PRO A 54 -0.12 -7.75 24.53
N GLY A 55 -1.15 -7.64 25.37
CA GLY A 55 -2.20 -8.65 25.51
C GLY A 55 -3.31 -8.59 24.45
N THR A 56 -3.48 -7.44 23.78
CA THR A 56 -4.56 -7.19 22.80
C THR A 56 -4.03 -6.91 21.38
N SER A 57 -2.72 -6.86 21.21
CA SER A 57 -2.04 -6.50 19.95
C SER A 57 -2.37 -7.46 18.82
N ASP A 58 -2.52 -8.75 19.10
CA ASP A 58 -2.84 -9.76 18.08
C ASP A 58 -4.26 -9.58 17.54
N GLN A 59 -5.24 -9.28 18.41
CA GLN A 59 -6.61 -8.98 18.01
C GLN A 59 -6.68 -7.66 17.24
N PHE A 60 -5.92 -6.65 17.64
CA PHE A 60 -5.80 -5.42 16.87
C PHE A 60 -5.18 -5.68 15.49
N PHE A 61 -4.12 -6.47 15.42
CA PHE A 61 -3.48 -6.80 14.16
C PHE A 61 -4.41 -7.58 13.22
N ALA A 62 -5.26 -8.47 13.76
CA ALA A 62 -6.30 -9.15 12.99
C ALA A 62 -7.30 -8.20 12.32
N ILE A 63 -7.56 -7.01 12.90
CA ILE A 63 -8.36 -5.96 12.26
C ILE A 63 -7.65 -5.44 11.01
N LEU A 64 -6.34 -5.16 11.11
CA LEU A 64 -5.54 -4.65 9.99
C LEU A 64 -5.42 -5.68 8.87
N GLU A 65 -5.21 -6.95 9.23
CA GLU A 65 -5.17 -8.06 8.27
C GLU A 65 -6.53 -8.23 7.58
N ALA A 66 -7.63 -8.15 8.33
CA ALA A 66 -8.97 -8.20 7.77
C ALA A 66 -9.24 -7.03 6.82
N ALA A 67 -8.75 -5.83 7.14
CA ALA A 67 -8.86 -4.67 6.24
C ALA A 67 -8.11 -4.92 4.93
N MET A 68 -6.85 -5.35 4.99
CA MET A 68 -6.03 -5.58 3.79
C MET A 68 -6.44 -6.80 2.97
N SER A 69 -7.26 -7.68 3.56
CA SER A 69 -7.88 -8.83 2.87
C SER A 69 -9.24 -8.50 2.24
N SER A 70 -9.72 -7.26 2.35
CA SER A 70 -10.97 -6.84 1.70
C SER A 70 -10.82 -6.86 0.17
N THR A 71 -11.94 -7.13 -0.53
CA THR A 71 -11.99 -7.12 -2.00
C THR A 71 -11.88 -5.72 -2.59
N THR A 72 -12.20 -4.68 -1.81
CA THR A 72 -12.06 -3.28 -2.25
C THR A 72 -10.62 -2.81 -2.04
N SER A 73 -10.04 -2.25 -3.11
CA SER A 73 -8.71 -1.65 -3.03
C SER A 73 -8.64 -0.53 -2.00
N CYS A 74 -7.59 -0.52 -1.18
CA CYS A 74 -7.32 0.54 -0.21
C CYS A 74 -7.11 1.94 -0.82
N ASN A 75 -6.95 2.02 -2.15
CA ASN A 75 -6.80 3.26 -2.90
C ASN A 75 -8.09 3.73 -3.57
N ASP A 76 -9.20 3.00 -3.38
CA ASP A 76 -10.51 3.39 -3.90
C ASP A 76 -10.97 4.73 -3.28
N PRO A 77 -11.44 5.71 -4.08
CA PRO A 77 -11.85 7.02 -3.60
C PRO A 77 -12.86 7.00 -2.44
N SER A 78 -13.74 6.00 -2.37
CA SER A 78 -14.79 5.90 -1.36
C SER A 78 -14.28 5.55 0.03
N VAL A 79 -13.15 4.84 0.13
CA VAL A 79 -12.60 4.31 1.39
C VAL A 79 -11.17 4.73 1.67
N ARG A 80 -10.45 5.31 0.69
CA ARG A 80 -9.02 5.64 0.82
C ARG A 80 -8.68 6.53 2.02
N ALA A 81 -9.56 7.49 2.37
CA ALA A 81 -9.32 8.39 3.50
C ALA A 81 -9.37 7.64 4.84
N ASP A 82 -10.30 6.70 4.96
CA ASP A 82 -10.46 5.86 6.15
C ASP A 82 -9.34 4.82 6.24
N TYR A 83 -8.89 4.23 5.12
CA TYR A 83 -7.68 3.39 5.06
C TYR A 83 -6.45 4.18 5.50
N HIS A 84 -6.26 5.37 4.92
CA HIS A 84 -5.15 6.24 5.26
C HIS A 84 -5.14 6.57 6.76
N ALA A 85 -6.27 6.99 7.33
CA ALA A 85 -6.37 7.30 8.76
C ALA A 85 -6.08 6.09 9.66
N LEU A 86 -6.61 4.91 9.32
CA LEU A 86 -6.40 3.68 10.08
C LEU A 86 -4.93 3.26 10.11
N PHE A 87 -4.29 3.18 8.95
CA PHE A 87 -2.90 2.73 8.83
C PHE A 87 -1.90 3.79 9.29
N LEU A 88 -2.26 5.07 9.23
CA LEU A 88 -1.47 6.13 9.87
C LEU A 88 -1.51 6.00 11.38
N ALA A 89 -2.70 5.85 11.98
CA ALA A 89 -2.85 5.67 13.43
C ALA A 89 -2.22 4.36 13.92
N ALA A 90 -2.27 3.28 13.13
CA ALA A 90 -1.66 1.99 13.48
C ALA A 90 -0.15 2.09 13.72
N GLN A 91 0.53 3.11 13.20
CA GLN A 91 1.95 3.34 13.48
C GLN A 91 2.22 3.67 14.95
N ASP A 92 1.27 4.28 15.67
CA ASP A 92 1.39 4.58 17.10
C ASP A 92 1.39 3.30 17.96
N ALA A 93 0.93 2.18 17.41
CA ALA A 93 0.88 0.88 18.09
C ALA A 93 2.04 -0.07 17.71
N VAL A 94 2.99 0.36 16.87
CA VAL A 94 4.08 -0.47 16.33
C VAL A 94 4.90 -1.15 17.43
N GLU A 95 5.11 -0.48 18.56
CA GLU A 95 5.90 -1.01 19.68
C GLU A 95 5.27 -2.25 20.30
N CYS A 96 3.94 -2.38 20.26
CA CYS A 96 3.21 -3.53 20.78
C CYS A 96 3.23 -4.73 19.81
N LEU A 97 3.62 -4.53 18.56
CA LEU A 97 3.61 -5.58 17.52
C LEU A 97 4.90 -6.39 17.54
N ASN A 98 4.80 -7.68 17.19
CA ASN A 98 5.98 -8.52 16.96
C ASN A 98 6.66 -8.21 15.61
N LYS A 99 7.87 -8.73 15.39
CA LYS A 99 8.68 -8.45 14.18
C LYS A 99 7.91 -8.71 12.87
N LYS A 100 7.21 -9.84 12.79
CA LYS A 100 6.42 -10.23 11.62
C LYS A 100 5.27 -9.27 11.33
N GLN A 101 4.53 -8.90 12.38
CA GLN A 101 3.44 -7.93 12.29
C GLN A 101 3.96 -6.54 11.88
N ARG A 102 5.11 -6.10 12.41
CA ARG A 102 5.76 -4.83 12.00
C ARG A 102 6.14 -4.83 10.52
N ASN A 103 6.70 -5.95 10.03
CA ASN A 103 7.08 -6.12 8.63
C ASN A 103 5.85 -6.03 7.71
N GLN A 104 4.75 -6.68 8.07
CA GLN A 104 3.49 -6.61 7.34
C GLN A 104 2.89 -5.20 7.38
N LEU A 105 2.82 -4.59 8.56
CA LEU A 105 2.33 -3.22 8.73
C LEU A 105 3.13 -2.24 7.87
N THR A 106 4.46 -2.36 7.84
CA THR A 106 5.31 -1.53 6.98
C THR A 106 4.91 -1.60 5.50
N SER A 107 4.68 -2.81 5.00
CA SER A 107 4.26 -3.02 3.60
C SER A 107 2.85 -2.48 3.34
N TRP A 108 1.93 -2.66 4.29
CA TRP A 108 0.57 -2.14 4.21
C TRP A 108 0.52 -0.62 4.30
N THR A 109 1.36 0.02 5.11
CA THR A 109 1.49 1.46 5.20
C THR A 109 1.93 2.07 3.86
N ILE A 110 2.81 1.40 3.11
CA ILE A 110 3.14 1.85 1.75
C ILE A 110 1.87 1.88 0.86
N ARG A 111 1.06 0.82 0.91
CA ARG A 111 -0.16 0.71 0.09
C ARG A 111 -1.29 1.65 0.53
N ALA A 112 -1.53 1.77 1.83
CA ALA A 112 -2.68 2.45 2.40
C ALA A 112 -2.41 3.91 2.78
N VAL A 113 -1.16 4.29 3.01
CA VAL A 113 -0.76 5.66 3.38
C VAL A 113 0.03 6.29 2.24
N VAL A 114 1.22 5.76 1.91
CA VAL A 114 2.13 6.38 0.94
C VAL A 114 1.49 6.48 -0.46
N ALA A 115 0.86 5.41 -0.94
CA ALA A 115 0.13 5.45 -2.20
C ALA A 115 -1.07 6.41 -2.16
N ASN A 116 -1.75 6.53 -1.01
CA ASN A 116 -2.90 7.43 -0.86
C ASN A 116 -2.48 8.91 -0.79
N ASP A 117 -1.31 9.22 -0.23
CA ASP A 117 -0.72 10.56 -0.21
C ASP A 117 -0.45 11.13 -1.61
N LEU A 118 -0.37 10.28 -2.65
CA LEU A 118 -0.23 10.71 -4.05
C LEU A 118 -1.54 11.26 -4.64
N PHE A 119 -2.69 10.99 -4.03
CA PHE A 119 -3.99 11.57 -4.42
C PHE A 119 -4.24 12.92 -3.76
N THR A 120 -3.22 13.77 -3.77
CA THR A 120 -3.26 15.11 -3.22
C THR A 120 -3.24 16.17 -4.33
N ASP A 121 -3.75 17.35 -4.00
CA ASP A 121 -3.60 18.57 -4.80
C ASP A 121 -2.53 19.52 -4.21
N ASP A 122 -1.85 19.10 -3.13
CA ASP A 122 -0.72 19.79 -2.53
C ASP A 122 0.61 19.29 -3.13
N SER A 123 1.33 20.18 -3.79
CA SER A 123 2.60 19.88 -4.44
C SER A 123 3.72 19.50 -3.48
N PHE A 124 3.70 20.04 -2.26
CA PHE A 124 4.68 19.71 -1.23
C PHE A 124 4.45 18.30 -0.70
N VAL A 125 3.19 17.94 -0.39
CA VAL A 125 2.82 16.59 0.04
C VAL A 125 3.21 15.58 -1.04
N PHE A 126 2.85 15.84 -2.30
CA PHE A 126 3.20 14.95 -3.41
C PHE A 126 4.72 14.76 -3.54
N SER A 127 5.49 15.85 -3.48
CA SER A 127 6.95 15.81 -3.61
C SER A 127 7.62 15.06 -2.45
N ARG A 128 7.14 15.29 -1.23
CA ARG A 128 7.60 14.59 -0.03
C ARG A 128 7.33 13.08 -0.15
N THR A 129 6.13 12.72 -0.59
CA THR A 129 5.72 11.32 -0.77
C THR A 129 6.54 10.64 -1.87
N ALA A 130 6.77 11.30 -3.00
CA ALA A 130 7.69 10.82 -4.03
C ALA A 130 9.12 10.61 -3.48
N GLY A 131 9.60 11.51 -2.62
CA GLY A 131 10.87 11.37 -1.91
C GLY A 131 10.94 10.11 -1.06
N ARG A 132 9.90 9.83 -0.27
CA ARG A 132 9.78 8.59 0.54
C ARG A 132 9.78 7.33 -0.33
N ILE A 133 9.09 7.35 -1.46
CA ILE A 133 9.08 6.22 -2.40
C ILE A 133 10.49 5.99 -2.96
N LYS A 134 11.21 7.05 -3.36
CA LYS A 134 12.60 6.92 -3.83
C LYS A 134 13.49 6.29 -2.78
N GLU A 135 13.42 6.76 -1.54
CA GLU A 135 14.20 6.23 -0.42
C GLU A 135 13.89 4.74 -0.19
N ALA A 136 12.61 4.35 -0.18
CA ALA A 136 12.21 2.94 -0.08
C ALA A 136 12.79 2.08 -1.21
N ILE A 137 12.81 2.58 -2.45
CA ILE A 137 13.44 1.90 -3.59
C ILE A 137 14.95 1.76 -3.38
N SER A 138 15.63 2.82 -2.94
CA SER A 138 17.08 2.79 -2.69
C SER A 138 17.48 1.82 -1.59
N ASN A 139 16.60 1.59 -0.62
CA ASN A 139 16.82 0.69 0.51
C ASN A 139 16.55 -0.79 0.19
N LEU A 140 15.91 -1.12 -0.94
CA LEU A 140 15.68 -2.50 -1.35
C LEU A 140 16.98 -3.23 -1.72
N PRO A 141 17.24 -4.46 -1.26
CA PRO A 141 18.33 -5.26 -1.80
C PRO A 141 18.10 -5.61 -3.29
N VAL A 142 19.18 -5.89 -4.01
CA VAL A 142 19.13 -6.39 -5.40
C VAL A 142 18.30 -7.68 -5.42
N ALA A 143 17.39 -7.80 -6.38
CA ALA A 143 16.57 -8.99 -6.53
C ALA A 143 17.40 -10.14 -7.11
N THR A 144 17.20 -11.33 -6.57
CA THR A 144 17.92 -12.54 -6.95
C THR A 144 17.14 -13.37 -7.96
N LYS A 145 17.78 -14.36 -8.59
CA LYS A 145 17.09 -15.30 -9.47
C LYS A 145 16.05 -16.14 -8.73
N ASP A 146 16.27 -16.40 -7.44
CA ASP A 146 15.32 -17.11 -6.57
C ASP A 146 14.04 -16.28 -6.41
N ASP A 147 14.17 -14.97 -6.17
CA ASP A 147 13.04 -14.04 -6.11
C ASP A 147 12.21 -14.06 -7.41
N ASP A 148 12.88 -14.12 -8.58
CA ASP A 148 12.23 -14.20 -9.89
C ASP A 148 11.44 -15.51 -10.07
N ILE A 149 11.97 -16.65 -9.58
CA ILE A 149 11.30 -17.95 -9.63
C ILE A 149 10.09 -17.98 -8.68
N GLU A 150 10.23 -17.45 -7.47
CA GLU A 150 9.15 -17.38 -6.48
C GLU A 150 7.99 -16.48 -6.96
N GLU A 151 8.30 -15.37 -7.64
CA GLU A 151 7.29 -14.52 -8.29
C GLU A 151 6.54 -15.28 -9.38
N ALA A 152 7.26 -15.96 -10.27
CA ALA A 152 6.66 -16.72 -11.37
C ALA A 152 5.78 -17.88 -10.86
N ALA A 153 6.18 -18.53 -9.77
CA ALA A 153 5.39 -19.60 -9.15
C ALA A 153 4.09 -19.06 -8.52
N ALA A 154 4.16 -17.93 -7.82
CA ALA A 154 2.98 -17.30 -7.22
C ALA A 154 1.93 -16.91 -8.26
N LEU A 155 2.36 -16.33 -9.38
CA LEU A 155 1.46 -15.95 -10.48
C LEU A 155 0.78 -17.16 -11.14
N LYS A 156 1.49 -18.30 -11.28
CA LYS A 156 0.89 -19.53 -11.78
C LYS A 156 -0.18 -20.06 -10.83
N GLY A 157 0.09 -20.07 -9.53
CA GLY A 157 -0.89 -20.46 -8.51
C GLY A 157 -2.14 -19.58 -8.53
N GLU A 158 -2.00 -18.26 -8.69
CA GLU A 158 -3.15 -17.35 -8.83
C GLU A 158 -3.95 -17.59 -10.12
N ALA A 159 -3.28 -17.89 -11.24
CA ALA A 159 -3.94 -18.21 -12.51
C ALA A 159 -4.74 -19.53 -12.44
N GLU A 160 -4.18 -20.56 -11.79
CA GLU A 160 -4.85 -21.85 -11.60
C GLU A 160 -6.07 -21.73 -10.66
N VAL A 161 -5.98 -20.90 -9.61
CA VAL A 161 -7.11 -20.63 -8.71
C VAL A 161 -8.20 -19.79 -9.41
N ALA A 162 -7.81 -18.85 -10.28
CA ALA A 162 -8.76 -18.08 -11.07
C ALA A 162 -9.51 -18.93 -12.11
N ASP A 163 -8.85 -19.93 -12.70
CA ASP A 163 -9.45 -20.85 -13.68
C ASP A 163 -10.41 -21.85 -13.01
N ALA A 164 -10.04 -22.39 -11.83
CA ALA A 164 -10.90 -23.25 -11.02
C ALA A 164 -12.18 -22.55 -10.53
N GLY A 165 -12.16 -21.22 -10.38
CA GLY A 165 -13.32 -20.40 -10.02
C GLY A 165 -14.40 -20.31 -11.11
N SER A 166 -14.12 -20.77 -12.33
CA SER A 166 -15.04 -20.69 -13.47
C SER A 166 -15.79 -22.00 -13.78
N GLN A 167 -15.55 -23.08 -13.02
CA GLN A 167 -16.25 -24.36 -13.13
C GLN A 167 -16.75 -24.85 -11.76
N MET A 168 -17.84 -24.26 -11.25
CA MET A 168 -18.64 -24.93 -10.21
C MET A 168 -20.12 -24.58 -10.35
N LYS A 169 -20.80 -25.34 -11.21
CA LYS A 169 -22.25 -25.62 -11.14
C LYS A 169 -22.48 -27.05 -11.60
N GLN A 170 -22.52 -27.99 -10.67
CA GLN A 170 -23.62 -28.92 -10.41
C GLN A 170 -23.20 -29.96 -9.36
N ASP A 171 -24.20 -30.32 -8.56
CA ASP A 171 -24.15 -30.98 -7.25
C ASP A 171 -24.39 -32.51 -7.40
N PRO A 172 -24.55 -33.34 -6.33
CA PRO A 172 -23.69 -34.47 -6.05
C PRO A 172 -24.34 -35.86 -6.26
N SER A 173 -23.53 -36.93 -6.30
CA SER A 173 -23.97 -38.29 -5.94
C SER A 173 -22.84 -39.09 -5.30
N PHE A 174 -23.16 -39.65 -4.14
CA PHE A 174 -22.46 -40.74 -3.44
C PHE A 174 -22.18 -41.95 -4.36
N VAL A 175 -21.08 -42.67 -4.13
CA VAL A 175 -21.02 -44.04 -3.54
C VAL A 175 -19.55 -44.48 -3.44
N ALA A 176 -19.26 -45.19 -2.34
CA ALA A 176 -17.96 -45.66 -1.89
C ALA A 176 -17.31 -46.77 -2.74
N SER A 177 -15.98 -46.91 -2.63
CA SER A 177 -15.32 -48.21 -2.43
C SER A 177 -13.87 -48.05 -1.94
N SER A 178 -13.58 -48.77 -0.87
CA SER A 178 -12.30 -49.14 -0.27
C SER A 178 -11.31 -49.81 -1.23
N VAL A 179 -9.99 -49.65 -1.03
CA VAL A 179 -9.05 -50.75 -0.67
C VAL A 179 -7.82 -50.16 0.05
N GLU A 180 -7.41 -50.91 1.08
CA GLU A 180 -6.31 -50.79 2.03
C GLU A 180 -4.90 -50.68 1.44
N ASN A 181 -3.98 -50.10 2.23
CA ASN A 181 -2.63 -50.67 2.31
C ASN A 181 -2.08 -50.54 3.73
N ASN A 182 -1.89 -51.70 4.36
CA ASN A 182 -1.49 -51.94 5.73
C ASN A 182 -0.09 -51.39 6.06
N LYS A 183 -0.01 -50.56 7.10
CA LYS A 183 1.10 -50.58 8.04
C LYS A 183 0.52 -50.67 9.45
N GLU A 184 0.63 -51.88 9.98
CA GLU A 184 0.28 -52.35 11.31
C GLU A 184 0.78 -51.36 12.37
N LEU A 185 -0.15 -50.66 13.02
CA LEU A 185 0.14 -49.87 14.22
C LEU A 185 -0.16 -50.77 15.42
N ASP A 186 0.84 -50.93 16.30
CA ASP A 186 0.80 -51.74 17.52
C ASP A 186 -0.51 -51.48 18.31
N PRO A 187 -1.43 -52.45 18.37
CA PRO A 187 -2.74 -52.29 18.98
C PRO A 187 -2.71 -52.18 20.51
N PHE A 188 -1.55 -52.33 21.17
CA PHE A 188 -1.43 -52.26 22.63
C PHE A 188 -0.53 -51.14 23.16
N GLY A 189 0.11 -50.33 22.29
CA GLY A 189 0.88 -49.14 22.71
C GLY A 189 2.02 -49.43 23.69
N LEU A 190 2.59 -50.62 23.63
CA LEU A 190 3.59 -51.12 24.59
C LEU A 190 5.02 -50.69 24.21
N ASP A 191 5.25 -50.21 22.98
CA ASP A 191 6.55 -49.69 22.54
C ASP A 191 7.02 -48.47 23.36
N SER A 192 6.10 -47.74 23.99
CA SER A 192 6.41 -46.65 24.93
C SER A 192 7.02 -47.10 26.25
N LEU A 193 6.95 -48.39 26.59
CA LEU A 193 7.32 -48.94 27.89
C LEU A 193 8.65 -49.70 27.89
N ILE A 194 9.36 -49.75 26.76
CA ILE A 194 10.72 -50.28 26.68
C ILE A 194 11.71 -49.10 26.67
N PRO A 195 12.41 -48.80 27.78
CA PRO A 195 13.45 -47.78 27.78
C PRO A 195 14.67 -48.36 27.08
N SER A 196 14.75 -48.20 25.75
CA SER A 196 15.99 -48.42 25.02
C SER A 196 16.98 -47.33 25.41
N THR A 197 17.98 -47.76 26.17
CA THR A 197 19.13 -46.98 26.58
C THR A 197 19.82 -46.36 25.37
N LEU A 198 19.99 -45.03 25.35
CA LEU A 198 21.20 -44.36 24.86
C LEU A 198 21.11 -42.86 25.17
N LYS A 199 21.76 -42.47 26.27
CA LYS A 199 22.08 -41.07 26.60
C LYS A 199 23.04 -40.52 25.54
N LYS A 200 22.53 -39.99 24.41
CA LYS A 200 23.32 -39.19 23.45
C LYS A 200 22.47 -38.29 22.54
N ASP A 201 21.40 -37.64 23.01
CA ASP A 201 20.51 -36.87 22.10
C ASP A 201 20.09 -35.46 22.55
N GLU A 202 20.71 -34.89 23.59
CA GLU A 202 20.44 -33.47 23.91
C GLU A 202 21.21 -32.48 23.03
N LYS A 203 22.38 -32.88 22.50
CA LYS A 203 23.26 -31.97 21.73
C LYS A 203 22.91 -31.88 20.23
N SER A 204 22.18 -32.86 19.71
CA SER A 204 21.67 -32.94 18.33
C SER A 204 20.39 -32.11 18.15
N LYS A 205 19.44 -32.23 19.09
CA LYS A 205 18.17 -31.48 19.06
C LYS A 205 18.33 -29.96 19.11
N GLY A 206 19.34 -29.44 19.85
CA GLY A 206 19.61 -28.00 19.92
C GLY A 206 20.15 -27.39 18.62
N LYS A 207 20.96 -28.14 17.84
CA LYS A 207 21.45 -27.70 16.52
C LYS A 207 20.35 -27.69 15.46
N GLU A 208 19.47 -28.68 15.49
CA GLU A 208 18.34 -28.78 14.57
C GLU A 208 17.28 -27.71 14.83
N ALA A 209 16.96 -27.44 16.10
CA ALA A 209 16.06 -26.34 16.48
C ALA A 209 16.63 -24.96 16.08
N ALA A 210 17.92 -24.72 16.29
CA ALA A 210 18.57 -23.48 15.87
C ALA A 210 18.62 -23.30 14.34
N ALA A 211 18.84 -24.38 13.59
CA ALA A 211 18.79 -24.35 12.12
C ALA A 211 17.37 -24.07 11.61
N LYS A 212 16.34 -24.63 12.25
CA LYS A 212 14.93 -24.41 11.92
C LYS A 212 14.48 -22.97 12.20
N ILE A 213 14.93 -22.38 13.30
CA ILE A 213 14.67 -20.96 13.62
C ILE A 213 15.31 -20.04 12.57
N ARG A 214 16.60 -20.25 12.25
CA ARG A 214 17.30 -19.45 11.23
C ARG A 214 16.62 -19.51 9.86
N LYS A 215 16.23 -20.72 9.43
CA LYS A 215 15.50 -20.91 8.18
C LYS A 215 14.15 -20.16 8.19
N GLY A 216 13.43 -20.20 9.31
CA GLY A 216 12.17 -19.46 9.47
C GLY A 216 12.35 -17.95 9.38
N GLU A 217 13.40 -17.40 10.00
CA GLU A 217 13.72 -15.97 9.92
C GLU A 217 14.10 -15.54 8.50
N GLU A 218 14.91 -16.35 7.79
CA GLU A 218 15.26 -16.10 6.39
C GLU A 218 14.02 -16.08 5.50
N GLU A 219 13.14 -17.08 5.62
CA GLU A 219 11.87 -17.11 4.89
C GLU A 219 10.97 -15.91 5.20
N GLU A 220 10.93 -15.45 6.45
CA GLU A 220 10.18 -14.26 6.83
C GLU A 220 10.74 -12.99 6.19
N THR A 221 12.08 -12.84 6.18
CA THR A 221 12.74 -11.70 5.51
C THR A 221 12.48 -11.70 4.01
N LYS A 222 12.50 -12.88 3.34
CA LYS A 222 12.14 -13.01 1.93
C LYS A 222 10.70 -12.58 1.67
N ARG A 223 9.75 -13.07 2.47
CA ARG A 223 8.32 -12.68 2.37
C ARG A 223 8.13 -11.19 2.56
N PHE A 224 8.81 -10.59 3.54
CA PHE A 224 8.79 -9.15 3.75
C PHE A 224 9.29 -8.38 2.53
N LEU A 225 10.47 -8.76 2.00
CA LEU A 225 11.05 -8.11 0.82
C LEU A 225 10.13 -8.22 -0.40
N LYS A 226 9.50 -9.38 -0.60
CA LYS A 226 8.49 -9.60 -1.64
C LYS A 226 7.33 -8.62 -1.50
N SER A 227 6.66 -8.60 -0.34
CA SER A 227 5.54 -7.68 -0.09
C SER A 227 5.94 -6.21 -0.17
N HIS A 228 7.16 -5.87 0.23
CA HIS A 228 7.68 -4.50 0.17
C HIS A 228 7.89 -4.04 -1.28
N ARG A 229 8.47 -4.90 -2.13
CA ARG A 229 8.63 -4.65 -3.57
C ARG A 229 7.27 -4.50 -4.26
N GLU A 230 6.35 -5.43 -3.99
CA GLU A 230 4.99 -5.42 -4.55
C GLU A 230 4.24 -4.14 -4.17
N ALA A 231 4.40 -3.64 -2.94
CA ALA A 231 3.73 -2.41 -2.47
C ALA A 231 4.20 -1.14 -3.20
N LEU A 232 5.43 -1.11 -3.72
CA LEU A 232 6.00 0.05 -4.40
C LEU A 232 5.49 0.23 -5.83
N ILE A 233 5.12 -0.86 -6.52
CA ILE A 233 4.66 -0.80 -7.92
C ILE A 233 3.35 0.02 -8.05
N PRO A 234 2.30 -0.21 -7.25
CA PRO A 234 1.10 0.64 -7.27
C PRO A 234 1.40 2.11 -7.00
N CYS A 235 2.38 2.42 -6.14
CA CYS A 235 2.77 3.81 -5.88
C CYS A 235 3.29 4.50 -7.15
N LEU A 236 4.14 3.82 -7.92
CA LEU A 236 4.66 4.31 -9.19
C LEU A 236 3.56 4.49 -10.23
N GLU A 237 2.62 3.53 -10.31
CA GLU A 237 1.48 3.62 -11.22
C GLU A 237 0.54 4.78 -10.88
N ILE A 238 0.22 4.96 -9.58
CA ILE A 238 -0.63 6.06 -9.12
C ILE A 238 0.03 7.41 -9.43
N ALA A 239 1.34 7.55 -9.17
CA ALA A 239 2.08 8.75 -9.52
C ALA A 239 2.05 9.03 -11.03
N ALA A 240 2.28 8.01 -11.86
CA ALA A 240 2.24 8.15 -13.32
C ALA A 240 0.86 8.56 -13.85
N ARG A 241 -0.24 8.07 -13.26
CA ARG A 241 -1.61 8.49 -13.64
C ARG A 241 -1.86 9.98 -13.38
N ARG A 242 -1.07 10.62 -12.51
CA ARG A 242 -1.15 12.06 -12.22
C ARG A 242 -0.35 12.92 -13.19
N TYR A 243 0.34 12.36 -14.19
CA TYR A 243 1.17 13.14 -15.14
C TYR A 243 0.41 14.22 -15.92
N LYS A 244 -0.91 14.09 -16.04
CA LYS A 244 -1.78 15.13 -16.61
C LYS A 244 -1.77 16.45 -15.82
N THR A 245 -1.34 16.43 -14.56
CA THR A 245 -1.29 17.60 -13.69
C THR A 245 0.07 18.30 -13.83
N PRO A 246 0.15 19.54 -14.36
CA PRO A 246 1.43 20.15 -14.73
C PRO A 246 2.45 20.26 -13.59
N TRP A 247 2.00 20.62 -12.39
CA TRP A 247 2.90 20.89 -11.26
C TRP A 247 3.62 19.62 -10.73
N CYS A 248 3.11 18.41 -10.98
CA CYS A 248 3.77 17.18 -10.53
C CYS A 248 4.64 16.50 -11.59
N GLN A 249 4.60 16.94 -12.86
CA GLN A 249 5.26 16.25 -13.97
C GLN A 249 6.75 16.03 -13.76
N THR A 250 7.48 17.08 -13.34
CA THR A 250 8.93 16.98 -13.07
C THR A 250 9.23 16.00 -11.93
N VAL A 251 8.39 15.98 -10.88
CA VAL A 251 8.56 15.05 -9.75
C VAL A 251 8.33 13.61 -10.23
N ILE A 252 7.32 13.37 -11.06
CA ILE A 252 7.04 12.06 -11.64
C ILE A 252 8.18 11.60 -12.56
N ASP A 253 8.70 12.49 -13.42
CA ASP A 253 9.87 12.18 -14.26
C ASP A 253 11.03 11.67 -13.41
N ILE A 254 11.36 12.40 -12.33
CA ILE A 254 12.47 12.06 -11.43
C ILE A 254 12.20 10.74 -10.70
N LEU A 255 10.98 10.54 -10.21
CA LEU A 255 10.59 9.34 -9.47
C LEU A 255 10.66 8.09 -10.35
N VAL A 256 10.03 8.11 -11.53
CA VAL A 256 9.97 6.95 -12.41
C VAL A 256 11.34 6.66 -13.03
N LYS A 257 12.12 7.70 -13.37
CA LYS A 257 13.52 7.52 -13.76
C LYS A 257 14.33 6.86 -12.65
N HIS A 258 14.18 7.30 -11.40
CA HIS A 258 14.89 6.70 -10.28
C HIS A 258 14.54 5.22 -10.07
N ALA A 259 13.26 4.85 -10.25
CA ALA A 259 12.84 3.46 -10.22
C ALA A 259 13.48 2.63 -11.34
N PHE A 260 13.54 3.18 -12.56
CA PHE A 260 14.19 2.55 -13.71
C PHE A 260 15.70 2.40 -13.53
N ASP A 261 16.39 3.44 -13.04
CA ASP A 261 17.84 3.38 -12.77
C ASP A 261 18.17 2.33 -11.68
N ASN A 262 17.21 1.98 -10.83
CA ASN A 262 17.32 0.95 -9.78
C ASN A 262 16.53 -0.33 -10.10
N ILE A 263 16.24 -0.60 -11.37
CA ILE A 263 15.38 -1.71 -11.79
C ILE A 263 15.87 -3.10 -11.34
N SER A 264 17.17 -3.28 -11.14
CA SER A 264 17.75 -4.54 -10.63
C SER A 264 17.28 -4.91 -9.22
N ARG A 265 16.73 -3.96 -8.45
CA ARG A 265 16.18 -4.20 -7.10
C ARG A 265 14.78 -4.82 -7.11
N PHE A 266 14.14 -4.89 -8.28
CA PHE A 266 12.82 -5.47 -8.48
C PHE A 266 12.90 -6.84 -9.17
N THR A 267 11.85 -7.63 -9.04
CA THR A 267 11.71 -8.96 -9.66
C THR A 267 11.30 -8.86 -11.13
N SER A 268 11.48 -9.94 -11.88
CA SER A 268 11.32 -10.00 -13.34
C SER A 268 10.07 -9.31 -13.89
N GLN A 269 8.88 -9.58 -13.34
CA GLN A 269 7.63 -8.99 -13.82
C GLN A 269 7.52 -7.52 -13.44
N GLN A 270 7.97 -7.18 -12.24
CA GLN A 270 8.04 -5.80 -11.76
C GLN A 270 9.00 -4.96 -12.62
N ARG A 271 10.13 -5.53 -13.09
CA ARG A 271 11.04 -4.88 -14.03
C ARG A 271 10.32 -4.54 -15.33
N VAL A 272 9.59 -5.49 -15.91
CA VAL A 272 8.79 -5.26 -17.12
C VAL A 272 7.74 -4.16 -16.91
N ALA A 273 7.08 -4.12 -15.75
CA ALA A 273 6.14 -3.06 -15.41
C ALA A 273 6.82 -1.69 -15.34
N ILE A 274 7.98 -1.60 -14.68
CA ILE A 274 8.77 -0.36 -14.56
C ILE A 274 9.29 0.10 -15.94
N GLU A 275 9.75 -0.81 -16.79
CA GLU A 275 10.18 -0.49 -18.17
C GLU A 275 9.05 0.12 -18.99
N LYS A 276 7.87 -0.51 -18.96
CA LYS A 276 6.67 0.02 -19.65
C LYS A 276 6.29 1.39 -19.11
N LEU A 277 6.32 1.56 -17.79
CA LEU A 277 6.01 2.84 -17.14
C LEU A 277 7.01 3.92 -17.55
N TRP A 278 8.30 3.61 -17.53
CA TRP A 278 9.36 4.53 -17.93
C TRP A 278 9.27 4.93 -19.40
N ALA A 279 9.02 3.98 -20.30
CA ALA A 279 8.81 4.26 -21.72
C ALA A 279 7.66 5.26 -21.93
N SER A 280 6.53 5.04 -21.25
CA SER A 280 5.36 5.93 -21.32
C SER A 280 5.68 7.33 -20.79
N ILE A 281 6.29 7.44 -19.61
CA ILE A 281 6.63 8.74 -19.00
C ILE A 281 7.68 9.48 -19.81
N ARG A 282 8.70 8.79 -20.33
CA ARG A 282 9.72 9.38 -21.19
C ARG A 282 9.14 9.93 -22.48
N GLU A 283 8.16 9.23 -23.07
CA GLU A 283 7.43 9.74 -24.23
C GLU A 283 6.65 11.02 -23.88
N GLN A 284 5.93 11.03 -22.77
CA GLN A 284 5.18 12.22 -22.31
C GLN A 284 6.13 13.40 -22.00
N GLN A 285 7.27 13.13 -21.37
CA GLN A 285 8.32 14.11 -21.11
C GLN A 285 8.85 14.71 -22.42
N ASN A 286 9.12 13.87 -23.42
CA ASN A 286 9.54 14.33 -24.73
C ASN A 286 8.45 15.18 -25.40
N ARG A 287 7.18 14.75 -25.39
CA ARG A 287 6.07 15.53 -25.95
C ARG A 287 5.99 16.94 -25.33
N ARG A 288 6.09 17.02 -24.00
CA ARG A 288 6.13 18.29 -23.27
C ARG A 288 7.31 19.19 -23.67
N LYS A 289 8.52 18.62 -23.82
CA LYS A 289 9.70 19.38 -24.26
C LYS A 289 9.56 19.95 -25.68
N HIS A 290 8.81 19.27 -26.54
CA HIS A 290 8.58 19.71 -27.92
C HIS A 290 7.35 20.64 -28.06
N GLY A 291 6.71 21.05 -26.96
CA GLY A 291 5.50 21.87 -26.99
C GLY A 291 4.31 21.18 -27.66
N LYS A 292 4.30 19.85 -27.71
CA LYS A 292 3.20 19.08 -28.31
C LYS A 292 2.18 18.75 -27.23
N SER A 293 0.94 19.17 -27.46
CA SER A 293 -0.23 18.82 -26.65
C SER A 293 -0.46 17.30 -26.64
N VAL A 294 -1.32 16.82 -25.73
CA VAL A 294 -1.76 15.42 -25.64
C VAL A 294 -2.35 14.91 -26.98
N SER A 295 -2.92 15.82 -27.79
CA SER A 295 -3.45 15.55 -29.14
C SER A 295 -2.40 15.49 -30.25
N GLY A 296 -1.12 15.74 -29.96
CA GLY A 296 -0.03 15.80 -30.95
C GLY A 296 0.05 17.12 -31.72
N LYS A 297 -0.87 18.06 -31.50
CA LYS A 297 -0.82 19.42 -32.04
C LYS A 297 0.18 20.28 -31.25
N LEU A 298 0.84 21.21 -31.93
CA LEU A 298 1.67 22.23 -31.28
C LEU A 298 0.75 23.07 -30.38
N ASP A 299 1.02 23.13 -29.07
CA ASP A 299 0.32 24.06 -28.19
C ASP A 299 0.82 25.46 -28.53
N VAL A 300 -0.05 26.26 -29.13
CA VAL A 300 0.17 27.69 -29.34
C VAL A 300 0.25 28.30 -27.95
N ASN A 301 1.40 28.84 -27.57
CA ASN A 301 1.58 29.38 -26.21
C ASN A 301 0.55 30.51 -25.99
N ALA A 302 0.09 30.74 -24.76
CA ALA A 302 -0.88 31.81 -24.46
C ALA A 302 -0.43 33.17 -25.00
N PHE A 303 0.89 33.40 -25.01
CA PHE A 303 1.51 34.56 -25.65
C PHE A 303 1.31 34.60 -27.17
N GLU A 304 1.55 33.50 -27.88
CA GLU A 304 1.38 33.40 -29.34
C GLU A 304 -0.11 33.49 -29.73
N TRP A 305 -1.00 32.94 -28.90
CA TRP A 305 -2.44 33.09 -29.06
C TRP A 305 -2.90 34.53 -28.85
N LEU A 306 -2.41 35.19 -27.80
CA LEU A 306 -2.65 36.62 -27.56
C LEU A 306 -2.05 37.46 -28.70
N GLN A 307 -0.86 37.14 -29.16
CA GLN A 307 -0.20 37.81 -30.28
C GLN A 307 -1.02 37.67 -31.56
N GLN A 308 -1.49 36.47 -31.91
CA GLN A 308 -2.38 36.27 -33.06
C GLN A 308 -3.71 37.02 -32.90
N LYS A 309 -4.27 37.02 -31.70
CA LYS A 309 -5.51 37.74 -31.39
C LYS A 309 -5.34 39.25 -31.62
N TYR A 310 -4.30 39.84 -31.04
CA TYR A 310 -4.04 41.28 -31.13
C TYR A 310 -3.38 41.70 -32.46
N ALA A 311 -2.72 40.80 -33.19
CA ALA A 311 -2.12 41.11 -34.50
C ALA A 311 -3.17 41.52 -35.55
N ASN A 312 -4.39 40.99 -35.43
CA ASN A 312 -5.51 41.32 -36.32
C ASN A 312 -6.51 42.31 -35.69
N GLU A 313 -6.31 42.69 -34.42
CA GLU A 313 -7.21 43.56 -33.69
C GLU A 313 -6.81 45.04 -33.93
N LYS A 314 -7.71 45.82 -34.54
CA LYS A 314 -7.47 47.25 -34.75
C LYS A 314 -7.64 48.00 -33.43
N ILE A 315 -6.55 48.26 -32.73
CA ILE A 315 -6.53 49.13 -31.55
C ILE A 315 -6.87 50.56 -32.02
N SER A 316 -8.07 51.03 -31.70
CA SER A 316 -8.48 52.41 -31.99
C SER A 316 -7.72 53.37 -31.07
N ILE A 317 -6.83 54.18 -31.67
CA ILE A 317 -6.08 55.25 -30.99
C ILE A 317 -7.01 56.42 -30.59
N ARG A 318 -8.31 56.38 -30.94
CA ARG A 318 -9.27 57.48 -30.76
C ARG A 318 -10.42 57.20 -29.77
N HIS A 319 -10.16 56.48 -28.69
CA HIS A 319 -11.01 56.60 -27.51
C HIS A 319 -10.21 57.09 -26.31
N SER A 320 -10.18 58.43 -26.22
CA SER A 320 -10.11 59.16 -24.96
C SER A 320 -10.99 58.47 -23.92
N VAL A 321 -10.36 57.90 -22.89
CA VAL A 321 -11.00 57.71 -21.59
C VAL A 321 -11.14 59.09 -20.98
N GLY A 322 -12.28 59.73 -21.22
CA GLY A 322 -12.58 61.05 -20.69
C GLY A 322 -13.86 61.60 -21.31
N GLY A 323 -14.93 61.62 -20.51
CA GLY A 323 -16.16 62.34 -20.84
C GLY A 323 -17.43 61.56 -20.53
N GLY A 324 -17.79 61.44 -19.25
CA GLY A 324 -19.17 61.10 -18.85
C GLY A 324 -19.29 59.91 -17.93
N GLY A 325 -19.21 60.15 -16.62
CA GLY A 325 -19.64 59.20 -15.60
C GLY A 325 -18.68 59.15 -14.40
N GLU A 326 -19.02 59.87 -13.33
CA GLU A 326 -18.41 59.74 -12.02
C GLU A 326 -18.37 58.27 -11.59
N ARG A 327 -17.16 57.70 -11.57
CA ARG A 327 -16.82 56.59 -10.70
C ARG A 327 -15.50 56.95 -10.05
N HIS A 328 -15.56 57.31 -8.78
CA HIS A 328 -14.37 57.46 -7.94
C HIS A 328 -13.58 56.14 -8.00
N ALA A 329 -12.44 56.16 -8.67
CA ALA A 329 -11.42 55.15 -8.51
C ALA A 329 -10.68 55.49 -7.20
N GLU A 330 -10.93 54.70 -6.16
CA GLU A 330 -10.08 54.71 -4.97
C GLU A 330 -8.69 54.21 -5.37
N GLN A 331 -7.75 55.15 -5.40
CA GLN A 331 -6.34 54.89 -5.63
C GLN A 331 -5.76 54.26 -4.37
N TRP A 332 -5.59 52.93 -4.37
CA TRP A 332 -4.84 52.22 -3.34
C TRP A 332 -3.35 52.54 -3.53
N LEU A 333 -2.84 53.47 -2.72
CA LEU A 333 -1.43 53.62 -2.39
C LEU A 333 -1.28 53.30 -0.90
N GLY A 334 -0.67 52.16 -0.61
CA GLY A 334 -0.42 51.64 0.73
C GLY A 334 -0.06 50.17 0.68
#